data_AF-Q154B7-F1
#
_entry.id   AF-Q154B7-F1
#
_cell.length_a   1.000
_cell.length_b   1.000
_cell.length_c   1.000
_cell.angle_alpha   90.00
_cell.angle_beta   90.00
_cell.angle_gamma   90.00
#
_symmetry.space_group_name_H-M   'P 1'
#
loop_
_entity.id
_entity.type
_entity.pdbx_description
1 polymer ?
#
loop_
_entity_poly.entity_id
_entity_poly.type
_entity_poly.pdbx_seq_one_letter_code
_entity_poly.pdbx_strand_id
1 'polypeptide(L)'
;AAKAIYNQIHPKFEFKSFLADVRDATSQHDLVDLQKKLISDILKKKPEISCVDEGIGLIKRRFRHRKILVIVDNIDKEEQLDAIVGNHDWFGPGSRIIITTRDKRLLLNVDKACGAKKMNEEEALELFSWHAFKNSCPNQGYLELSEKVVSYCG
;
A
#
# COMPACT_ATOMS: atom_id res chain seq x y z
N ALA A 1 -6.62 3.66 -1.53
CA ALA A 1 -6.32 4.26 -0.21
C ALA A 1 -4.82 4.51 -0.01
N ALA A 2 -3.96 3.49 -0.15
CA ALA A 2 -2.52 3.56 0.12
C ALA A 2 -1.81 4.74 -0.59
N LYS A 3 -2.11 4.98 -1.87
CA LYS A 3 -1.57 6.09 -2.66
C LYS A 3 -1.92 7.48 -2.08
N ALA A 4 -3.15 7.67 -1.60
CA ALA A 4 -3.56 8.93 -1.00
C ALA A 4 -2.81 9.20 0.30
N ILE A 5 -2.66 8.18 1.15
CA ILE A 5 -1.86 8.25 2.38
C ILE A 5 -0.41 8.58 2.05
N TYR A 6 0.19 7.89 1.06
CA TYR A 6 1.54 8.17 0.60
C TYR A 6 1.70 9.65 0.24
N ASN A 7 0.85 10.16 -0.66
CA ASN A 7 0.91 11.55 -1.12
C ASN A 7 0.78 12.57 0.03
N GLN A 8 0.03 12.24 1.08
CA GLN A 8 -0.14 13.13 2.22
C GLN A 8 1.08 13.17 3.15
N ILE A 9 1.75 12.03 3.38
CA ILE A 9 2.78 11.93 4.44
C ILE A 9 4.21 11.82 3.92
N HIS A 10 4.41 11.43 2.67
CA HIS A 10 5.74 11.26 2.10
C HIS A 10 6.64 12.51 2.12
N PRO A 11 6.14 13.77 2.12
CA PRO A 11 7.04 14.93 2.20
C PRO A 11 7.79 15.01 3.53
N LYS A 12 7.30 14.34 4.58
CA LYS A 12 7.91 14.31 5.92
C LYS A 12 9.07 13.30 6.05
N PHE A 13 9.36 12.56 4.98
CA PHE A 13 10.38 11.52 4.95
C PHE A 13 11.36 11.77 3.80
N GLU A 14 12.65 11.74 4.12
CA GLU A 14 13.74 11.77 3.16
C GLU A 14 13.78 10.46 2.36
N PHE A 15 13.78 9.33 3.07
CA PHE A 15 13.81 8.00 2.51
C PHE A 15 12.38 7.45 2.42
N LYS A 16 11.92 7.17 1.20
CA LYS A 16 10.54 6.73 0.96
C LYS A 16 10.40 5.82 -0.25
N SER A 17 9.50 4.86 -0.16
CA SER A 17 9.09 4.01 -1.29
C SER A 17 7.60 3.68 -1.20
N PHE A 18 6.97 3.58 -2.38
CA PHE A 18 5.61 3.10 -2.55
C PHE A 18 5.64 1.88 -3.46
N LEU A 19 5.32 0.70 -2.92
CA LEU A 19 5.20 -0.54 -3.66
C LEU A 19 3.71 -0.76 -3.96
N ALA A 20 3.33 -0.44 -5.19
CA ALA A 20 1.96 -0.56 -5.66
C ALA A 20 1.67 -2.02 -6.01
N ASP A 21 0.49 -2.49 -5.62
CA ASP A 21 -0.08 -3.79 -6.00
C ASP A 21 0.91 -4.97 -5.98
N VAL A 22 1.37 -5.35 -4.78
CA VAL A 22 2.39 -6.39 -4.60
C VAL A 22 1.90 -7.76 -5.04
N ARG A 23 0.63 -8.07 -4.81
CA ARG A 23 0.01 -9.29 -5.33
C ARG A 23 0.17 -9.41 -6.85
N ASP A 24 -0.21 -8.38 -7.60
CA ASP A 24 -0.10 -8.42 -9.05
C ASP A 24 1.37 -8.36 -9.51
N ALA A 25 2.20 -7.54 -8.85
CA ALA A 25 3.62 -7.43 -9.15
C ALA A 25 4.36 -8.78 -8.98
N THR A 26 4.07 -9.55 -7.93
CA THR A 26 4.67 -10.88 -7.73
C THR A 26 4.12 -11.97 -8.65
N SER A 27 2.97 -11.73 -9.30
CA SER A 27 2.45 -12.65 -10.32
C SER A 27 3.12 -12.43 -11.69
N GLN A 28 3.59 -11.21 -11.96
CA GLN A 28 4.22 -10.81 -13.22
C GLN A 28 5.76 -10.76 -13.15
N HIS A 29 6.30 -10.52 -11.95
CA HIS A 29 7.72 -10.37 -11.65
C HIS A 29 8.09 -11.14 -10.38
N ASP A 30 9.39 -11.29 -10.12
CA ASP A 30 9.89 -11.96 -8.91
C ASP A 30 9.94 -10.99 -7.71
N LEU A 31 9.89 -11.52 -6.48
CA LEU A 31 10.13 -10.79 -5.22
C LEU A 31 11.44 -10.01 -5.26
N VAL A 32 12.44 -10.53 -5.96
CA VAL A 32 13.72 -9.84 -6.18
C VAL A 32 13.52 -8.48 -6.85
N ASP A 33 12.58 -8.35 -7.80
CA ASP A 33 12.34 -7.09 -8.49
C ASP A 33 11.66 -6.06 -7.58
N LEU A 34 10.79 -6.50 -6.68
CA LEU A 34 10.21 -5.65 -5.62
C LEU A 34 11.29 -5.16 -4.65
N GLN A 35 12.20 -6.03 -4.23
CA GLN A 35 13.34 -5.62 -3.41
C GLN A 35 14.25 -4.63 -4.16
N LYS A 36 14.53 -4.89 -5.45
CA LYS A 36 15.33 -3.99 -6.28
C LYS A 36 14.69 -2.60 -6.35
N LYS A 37 13.37 -2.54 -6.54
CA LYS A 37 12.62 -1.28 -6.55
C LYS A 37 12.72 -0.58 -5.20
N LEU A 38 12.42 -1.26 -4.10
CA LEU A 38 12.49 -0.71 -2.75
C LEU A 38 13.87 -0.12 -2.46
N ILE A 39 14.92 -0.90 -2.73
CA ILE A 39 16.30 -0.48 -2.48
C ILE A 39 16.69 0.70 -3.38
N SER A 40 16.29 0.69 -4.65
CA SER A 40 16.52 1.81 -5.58
C SER A 40 15.82 3.09 -5.14
N ASP A 41 14.56 3.02 -4.70
CA ASP A 41 13.80 4.17 -4.22
C ASP A 41 14.47 4.82 -3.00
N ILE A 42 15.03 4.02 -2.10
CA ILE A 42 15.66 4.47 -0.85
C ILE A 42 17.11 4.92 -1.05
N LEU A 43 17.92 4.14 -1.78
CA LEU A 43 19.35 4.40 -1.95
C LEU A 43 19.69 5.26 -3.17
N LYS A 44 18.71 5.50 -4.06
CA LYS A 44 18.88 6.20 -5.34
C LYS A 44 19.97 5.57 -6.23
N LYS A 45 20.12 4.25 -6.15
CA LYS A 45 21.10 3.47 -6.90
C LYS A 45 20.50 2.12 -7.29
N LYS A 46 20.88 1.61 -8.46
CA LYS A 46 20.50 0.25 -8.88
C LYS A 46 21.17 -0.76 -7.94
N PRO A 47 20.41 -1.62 -7.27
CA PRO A 47 20.99 -2.65 -6.41
C PRO A 47 21.51 -3.82 -7.23
N GLU A 48 22.62 -4.38 -6.77
CA GLU A 48 23.22 -5.61 -7.27
C GLU A 48 22.80 -6.74 -6.34
N ILE A 49 21.61 -7.28 -6.60
CA ILE A 49 21.07 -8.46 -5.93
C ILE A 49 20.54 -9.45 -6.97
N SER A 50 20.80 -10.72 -6.74
CA SER A 50 20.46 -11.84 -7.62
C SER A 50 19.38 -12.76 -7.04
N CYS A 51 19.20 -12.75 -5.72
CA CYS A 51 18.18 -13.53 -5.03
C CYS A 51 17.56 -12.76 -3.85
N VAL A 52 16.49 -13.33 -3.27
CA VAL A 52 15.72 -12.71 -2.18
C VAL A 52 16.58 -12.49 -0.93
N ASP A 53 17.43 -13.46 -0.57
CA ASP A 53 18.26 -13.40 0.63
C ASP A 53 19.32 -12.29 0.57
N GLU A 54 19.91 -12.07 -0.62
CA GLU A 54 20.82 -10.94 -0.86
C GLU A 54 20.10 -9.61 -0.70
N GLY A 55 18.86 -9.52 -1.20
CA GLY A 55 17.99 -8.36 -1.01
C GLY A 55 17.70 -8.08 0.46
N ILE A 56 17.31 -9.11 1.23
CA ILE A 56 17.06 -9.02 2.67
C ILE A 56 18.30 -8.52 3.41
N GLY A 57 19.47 -9.12 3.14
CA GLY A 57 20.73 -8.71 3.76
C GLY A 57 21.08 -7.25 3.46
N LEU A 58 20.87 -6.81 2.22
CA LEU A 58 21.14 -5.44 1.80
C LEU A 58 20.16 -4.44 2.46
N ILE A 59 18.87 -4.77 2.51
CA ILE A 59 17.83 -3.96 3.17
C ILE A 59 18.21 -3.77 4.64
N LYS A 60 18.38 -4.86 5.41
CA LYS A 60 18.78 -4.84 6.83
C LYS A 60 19.97 -3.93 7.07
N ARG A 61 21.06 -4.14 6.32
CA ARG A 61 22.32 -3.41 6.50
C ARG A 61 22.18 -1.91 6.22
N ARG A 62 21.40 -1.53 5.20
CA ARG A 62 21.37 -0.14 4.71
C ARG A 62 20.26 0.69 5.32
N PHE A 63 19.19 0.05 5.83
CA PHE A 63 17.98 0.72 6.30
C PHE A 63 17.93 0.89 7.83
N ARG A 64 18.65 0.05 8.60
CA ARG A 64 18.63 -0.01 10.08
C ARG A 64 18.86 1.31 10.83
N HIS A 65 19.49 2.30 10.19
CA HIS A 65 19.80 3.59 10.81
C HIS A 65 19.11 4.77 10.11
N ARG A 66 18.12 4.49 9.25
CA ARG A 66 17.41 5.50 8.47
C ARG A 66 15.95 5.57 8.90
N LYS A 67 15.43 6.80 8.96
CA LYS A 67 14.01 7.06 9.11
C LYS A 67 13.33 6.92 7.74
N ILE A 68 12.67 5.78 7.51
CA ILE A 68 12.11 5.41 6.21
C ILE A 68 10.58 5.37 6.26
N LEU A 69 9.93 5.81 5.18
CA LEU A 69 8.53 5.50 4.90
C LEU A 69 8.44 4.42 3.81
N VAL A 70 7.85 3.27 4.12
CA VAL A 70 7.49 2.27 3.10
C VAL A 70 5.99 2.06 3.14
N ILE A 71 5.33 2.16 1.99
CA ILE A 71 3.94 1.70 1.86
C ILE A 71 3.93 0.52 0.89
N VAL A 72 3.36 -0.59 1.34
CA VAL A 72 3.25 -1.84 0.60
C VAL A 72 1.77 -2.14 0.38
N ASP A 73 1.30 -1.97 -0.84
CA ASP A 73 -0.11 -2.05 -1.18
C ASP A 73 -0.49 -3.45 -1.68
N ASN A 74 -1.61 -3.99 -1.22
CA ASN A 74 -2.23 -5.24 -1.68
C ASN A 74 -1.34 -6.50 -1.51
N ILE A 75 -0.89 -6.75 -0.27
CA ILE A 75 -0.20 -8.00 0.09
C ILE A 75 -1.24 -9.11 0.32
N ASP A 76 -0.96 -10.30 -0.21
CA ASP A 76 -1.81 -11.49 -0.05
C ASP A 76 -1.06 -12.75 0.42
N LYS A 77 0.27 -12.68 0.62
CA LYS A 77 1.07 -13.80 1.11
C LYS A 77 2.11 -13.38 2.16
N GLU A 78 2.46 -14.30 3.04
CA GLU A 78 3.48 -14.10 4.08
C GLU A 78 4.89 -13.93 3.48
N GLU A 79 5.23 -14.70 2.43
CA GLU A 79 6.52 -14.60 1.72
C GLU A 79 6.82 -13.17 1.21
N GLN A 80 5.79 -12.41 0.84
CA GLN A 80 5.92 -11.02 0.40
C GLN A 80 6.30 -10.09 1.57
N LEU A 81 5.74 -10.32 2.76
CA LEU A 81 6.08 -9.56 3.97
C LEU A 81 7.51 -9.86 4.39
N ASP A 82 7.88 -11.13 4.42
CA ASP A 82 9.21 -11.57 4.84
C ASP A 82 10.32 -11.04 3.92
N ALA A 83 10.06 -10.98 2.61
CA ALA A 83 11.01 -10.47 1.63
C ALA A 83 11.22 -8.95 1.68
N ILE A 84 10.20 -8.17 2.08
CA ILE A 84 10.16 -6.71 1.90
C ILE A 84 10.25 -5.96 3.24
N VAL A 85 9.50 -6.42 4.23
CA VAL A 85 9.31 -5.74 5.52
C VAL A 85 10.06 -6.44 6.63
N GLY A 86 10.01 -7.78 6.68
CA GLY A 86 10.66 -8.57 7.72
C GLY A 86 10.32 -8.05 9.14
N ASN A 87 11.36 -7.80 9.93
CA ASN A 87 11.24 -7.39 11.34
C ASN A 87 11.51 -5.89 11.55
N HIS A 88 11.03 -5.36 12.69
CA HIS A 88 11.21 -3.96 13.06
C HIS A 88 12.67 -3.49 13.11
N ASP A 89 13.62 -4.38 13.39
CA ASP A 89 15.06 -4.07 13.50
C ASP A 89 15.73 -3.80 12.15
N TRP A 90 15.03 -3.99 11.03
CA TRP A 90 15.51 -3.65 9.69
C TRP A 90 15.51 -2.14 9.44
N PHE A 91 14.76 -1.37 10.22
CA PHE A 91 14.53 0.05 9.98
C PHE A 91 14.96 0.90 11.18
N GLY A 92 15.40 2.13 10.89
CA GLY A 92 15.82 3.06 11.92
C GLY A 92 14.65 3.66 12.71
N PRO A 93 14.93 4.23 13.90
CA PRO A 93 13.92 4.90 14.71
C PRO A 93 13.13 5.97 13.94
N GLY A 94 11.82 6.03 14.19
CA GLY A 94 10.90 6.97 13.54
C GLY A 94 10.44 6.57 12.14
N SER A 95 10.87 5.40 11.63
CA SER A 95 10.35 4.83 10.39
C SER A 95 8.87 4.49 10.49
N ARG A 96 8.19 4.45 9.34
CA ARG A 96 6.79 4.02 9.23
C ARG A 96 6.65 3.06 8.06
N ILE A 97 6.16 1.86 8.36
CA ILE A 97 5.84 0.85 7.36
C ILE A 97 4.32 0.68 7.41
N ILE A 98 3.66 0.86 6.27
CA ILE A 98 2.21 0.75 6.15
C ILE A 98 1.93 -0.33 5.12
N ILE A 99 1.26 -1.39 5.55
CA ILE A 99 0.81 -2.46 4.66
C ILE A 99 -0.69 -2.35 4.44
N THR A 100 -1.17 -2.66 3.25
CA THR A 100 -2.59 -2.93 3.01
C THR A 100 -2.76 -4.37 2.58
N THR A 101 -3.77 -5.03 3.12
CA THR A 101 -4.10 -6.41 2.80
C THR A 101 -5.60 -6.62 2.95
N ARG A 102 -6.13 -7.60 2.20
CA ARG A 102 -7.49 -8.11 2.38
C ARG A 102 -7.52 -9.30 3.35
N ASP A 103 -6.35 -9.85 3.70
CA ASP A 103 -6.22 -11.01 4.56
C ASP A 103 -5.75 -10.60 5.97
N LYS A 104 -6.67 -10.69 6.93
CA LYS A 104 -6.38 -10.37 8.33
C LYS A 104 -5.33 -11.29 8.95
N ARG A 105 -5.11 -12.49 8.40
CA ARG A 105 -4.10 -13.44 8.90
C ARG A 105 -2.68 -12.91 8.74
N LEU A 106 -2.46 -11.99 7.80
CA LEU A 106 -1.16 -11.35 7.57
C LEU A 106 -0.86 -10.20 8.55
N LEU A 107 -1.79 -9.89 9.48
CA LEU A 107 -1.68 -8.78 10.43
C LEU A 107 -1.25 -9.25 11.84
N LEU A 108 -0.70 -10.46 11.99
CA LEU A 108 -0.36 -11.01 13.31
C LEU A 108 0.81 -10.29 14.00
N ASN A 109 1.74 -9.71 13.22
CA ASN A 109 2.97 -9.09 13.71
C ASN A 109 3.04 -7.58 13.40
N VAL A 110 1.93 -6.87 13.49
CA VAL A 110 1.89 -5.41 13.26
C VAL A 110 1.65 -4.63 14.54
N ASP A 111 2.24 -3.44 14.64
CA ASP A 111 2.04 -2.55 15.80
C ASP A 111 0.56 -2.13 15.96
N LYS A 112 -0.12 -1.90 14.83
CA LYS A 112 -1.51 -1.43 14.76
C LYS A 112 -2.17 -1.94 13.48
N ALA A 113 -3.40 -2.43 13.63
CA ALA A 113 -4.27 -2.78 12.50
C ALA A 113 -5.50 -1.86 12.50
N CYS A 114 -5.92 -1.40 11.32
CA CYS A 114 -7.17 -0.68 11.14
C CYS A 114 -7.95 -1.27 9.97
N GLY A 115 -9.27 -1.39 10.15
CA GLY A 115 -10.17 -1.77 9.07
C GLY A 115 -10.57 -0.54 8.25
N ALA A 116 -10.62 -0.69 6.92
CA ALA A 116 -11.31 0.30 6.09
C ALA A 116 -12.80 0.26 6.43
N LYS A 117 -13.38 1.43 6.74
CA LYS A 117 -14.81 1.56 7.00
C LYS A 117 -15.55 1.46 5.66
N LYS A 118 -16.67 0.72 5.64
CA LYS A 118 -17.61 0.78 4.52
C LYS A 118 -18.18 2.19 4.42
N MET A 119 -18.37 2.66 3.19
CA MET A 119 -19.11 3.89 2.94
C MET A 119 -20.56 3.71 3.40
N ASN A 120 -21.14 4.76 3.97
CA ASN A 120 -22.59 4.82 4.13
C ASN A 120 -23.27 5.09 2.77
N GLU A 121 -24.61 5.03 2.73
CA GLU A 121 -25.36 5.21 1.48
C GLU A 121 -25.13 6.58 0.85
N GLU A 122 -25.02 7.64 1.65
CA GLU A 122 -24.75 9.01 1.19
C GLU A 122 -23.36 9.13 0.54
N GLU A 123 -22.32 8.65 1.21
CA GLU A 123 -20.93 8.63 0.72
C GLU A 123 -20.82 7.80 -0.57
N ALA A 124 -21.53 6.66 -0.64
CA ALA A 124 -21.54 5.80 -1.80
C ALA A 124 -22.29 6.44 -2.98
N LEU A 125 -23.41 7.13 -2.72
CA LEU A 125 -24.16 7.88 -3.73
C LEU A 125 -23.38 9.08 -4.26
N GLU A 126 -22.71 9.82 -3.38
CA GLU A 126 -21.83 10.91 -3.77
C GLU A 126 -20.67 10.39 -4.65
N LEU A 127 -20.00 9.31 -4.25
CA LEU A 127 -18.93 8.70 -5.03
C LEU A 127 -19.44 8.25 -6.41
N PHE A 128 -20.55 7.53 -6.45
CA PHE A 128 -21.17 7.11 -7.70
C PHE A 128 -21.49 8.32 -8.59
N SER A 129 -22.02 9.39 -8.01
CA SER A 129 -22.38 10.60 -8.73
C SER A 129 -21.17 11.30 -9.34
N TRP A 130 -20.06 11.37 -8.61
CA TRP A 130 -18.81 11.93 -9.12
C TRP A 130 -18.31 11.16 -10.34
N HIS A 131 -18.45 9.84 -10.34
CA HIS A 131 -18.02 8.99 -11.45
C HIS A 131 -18.99 9.01 -12.64
N ALA A 132 -20.30 8.97 -12.41
CA ALA A 132 -21.32 8.87 -13.46
C ALA A 132 -21.69 10.23 -14.07
N PHE A 133 -21.78 11.27 -13.24
CA PHE A 133 -22.30 12.59 -13.62
C PHE A 133 -21.27 13.71 -13.52
N LYS A 134 -20.06 13.43 -13.02
CA LYS A 134 -19.02 14.44 -12.73
C LYS A 134 -19.50 15.53 -11.77
N ASN A 135 -20.41 15.17 -10.86
CA ASN A 135 -20.99 16.05 -9.87
C ASN A 135 -21.23 15.30 -8.55
N SER A 136 -21.34 16.01 -7.43
CA SER A 136 -21.57 15.41 -6.10
C SER A 136 -22.94 14.75 -5.93
N CYS A 137 -23.88 15.02 -6.83
CA CYS A 137 -25.23 14.45 -6.79
C CYS A 137 -25.72 14.02 -8.19
N PRO A 138 -26.72 13.13 -8.26
CA PRO A 138 -27.33 12.74 -9.52
C PRO A 138 -28.06 13.89 -10.23
N ASN A 139 -28.11 13.85 -11.56
CA ASN A 139 -28.97 14.75 -12.34
C ASN A 139 -30.46 14.52 -11.99
N GLN A 140 -31.30 15.55 -12.17
CA GLN A 140 -32.67 15.65 -11.64
C GLN A 140 -33.71 14.59 -12.11
N GLY A 141 -33.32 13.55 -12.85
CA GLY A 141 -34.16 12.38 -13.16
C GLY A 141 -33.52 11.03 -12.86
N TYR A 142 -32.31 11.02 -12.29
CA TYR A 142 -31.51 9.81 -12.09
C TYR A 142 -31.33 9.45 -10.60
N LEU A 143 -31.91 10.20 -9.68
CA LEU A 143 -31.75 9.98 -8.23
C LEU A 143 -32.17 8.56 -7.84
N GLU A 144 -33.43 8.19 -8.09
CA GLU A 144 -33.95 6.85 -7.73
C GLU A 144 -33.18 5.70 -8.39
N LEU A 145 -32.73 5.88 -9.63
CA LEU A 145 -31.91 4.88 -10.33
C LEU A 145 -30.52 4.77 -9.73
N SER A 146 -29.92 5.89 -9.34
CA SER A 146 -28.61 5.94 -8.70
C SER A 146 -28.63 5.27 -7.33
N GLU A 147 -29.67 5.53 -6.53
CA GLU A 147 -29.88 4.87 -5.24
C GLU A 147 -30.01 3.35 -5.37
N LYS A 148 -30.76 2.86 -6.38
CA LYS A 148 -30.87 1.42 -6.66
C LYS A 148 -29.53 0.79 -7.05
N VAL A 149 -28.75 1.47 -7.88
CA VAL A 149 -27.41 0.99 -8.28
C VAL A 149 -26.46 0.95 -7.09
N VAL A 150 -26.46 1.99 -6.24
CA VAL A 150 -25.63 2.06 -5.03
C VAL A 150 -26.01 0.95 -4.06
N SER A 151 -27.32 0.76 -3.80
CA SER A 151 -27.84 -0.30 -2.93
C SER A 151 -27.44 -1.70 -3.40
N TYR A 152 -27.42 -1.93 -4.73
CA TYR A 152 -26.99 -3.19 -5.32
C TYR A 152 -25.48 -3.48 -5.13
N CYS A 153 -24.64 -2.45 -5.02
CA CYS A 153 -23.18 -2.58 -4.98
C CYS A 153 -22.57 -2.74 -3.55
N GLY A 154 -23.40 -2.74 -2.49
CA GLY A 154 -22.98 -2.66 -1.07
C GLY A 154 -22.54 -3.96 -0.38
#